data_AF-A0A7S1ME09-F1
#
_entry.id   AF-A0A7S1ME09-F1
#
_cell.length_a   1.000
_cell.length_b   1.000
_cell.length_c   1.000
_cell.angle_alpha   90.00
_cell.angle_beta   90.00
_cell.angle_gamma   90.00
#
_symmetry.space_group_name_H-M   'P 1'
#
loop_
_entity.id
_entity.type
_entity.pdbx_description
1 polymer ?
#
loop_
_entity_poly.entity_id
_entity_poly.type
_entity_poly.pdbx_seq_one_letter_code
_entity_poly.pdbx_strand_id
1 'polypeptide(L)'
;AKFKHTVIRLISMMHSAAFMDLEEMNNKWGTTSEVKADIYELLDPLGIDEQTLQTLQTSKDKVMLIFQWLQLMVVRNMNNGVLNVPPPILTRAYNELANGMVAFHECVKISDTPFPFPYAQNCDLLLILHWVMVPWVVSQWVTQPFWSFVFVFMQVFVLWSLNYIAIEIENPFGTDDNAIDGHHMQEEMNRHLLMLLDPKSMRSPQLSEGALFSVVPMELPWEDRGKSFREIWSPKKKRRSRSDDAEEGDVKEGGRLPPNRLREGAHAPGGSCG
;
A
#
# COMPACT_ATOMS: atom_id res chain seq x y z
N ALA A 1 21.50 -7.88 -13.75
CA ALA A 1 21.55 -6.82 -12.73
C ALA A 1 21.37 -5.43 -13.35
N LYS A 2 22.31 -4.96 -14.19
CA LYS A 2 22.28 -3.61 -14.78
C LYS A 2 20.92 -3.20 -15.37
N PHE A 3 20.31 -4.03 -16.22
CA PHE A 3 18.98 -3.79 -16.79
C PHE A 3 17.91 -3.47 -15.72
N LYS A 4 17.76 -4.32 -14.71
CA LYS A 4 16.76 -4.13 -13.63
C LYS A 4 16.97 -2.82 -12.88
N HIS A 5 18.24 -2.51 -12.56
CA HIS A 5 18.60 -1.28 -11.85
C HIS A 5 18.31 -0.02 -12.66
N THR A 6 18.53 -0.05 -13.99
CA THR A 6 18.19 1.08 -14.87
C THR A 6 16.68 1.27 -14.99
N VAL A 7 15.93 0.19 -15.22
CA VAL A 7 14.46 0.24 -15.35
C VAL A 7 13.81 0.84 -14.10
N ILE A 8 14.23 0.41 -12.91
CA ILE A 8 13.66 0.89 -11.65
C ILE A 8 13.93 2.39 -11.42
N ARG A 9 15.12 2.89 -11.75
CA ARG A 9 15.43 4.33 -11.66
C ARG A 9 14.57 5.14 -12.64
N LEU A 10 14.40 4.65 -13.87
CA LEU A 10 13.52 5.29 -14.86
C LEU A 10 12.07 5.31 -14.39
N ILE A 11 11.55 4.22 -13.80
CA ILE A 11 10.17 4.21 -13.27
C ILE A 11 10.03 5.22 -12.11
N SER A 12 11.01 5.30 -11.20
CA SER A 12 11.03 6.30 -10.12
C SER A 12 11.01 7.74 -10.67
N MET A 13 11.81 8.03 -11.69
CA MET A 13 11.82 9.33 -12.38
C MET A 13 10.51 9.62 -13.11
N MET A 14 9.90 8.62 -13.75
CA MET A 14 8.64 8.77 -14.48
C MET A 14 7.49 9.08 -13.51
N HIS A 15 7.43 8.40 -12.37
CA HIS A 15 6.41 8.63 -11.35
C HIS A 15 6.55 10.02 -10.72
N SER A 16 7.78 10.43 -10.37
CA SER A 16 8.05 11.79 -9.92
C SER A 16 7.70 12.85 -10.97
N ALA A 17 8.10 12.66 -12.24
CA ALA A 17 7.77 13.58 -13.31
C ALA A 17 6.25 13.70 -13.53
N ALA A 18 5.51 12.59 -13.37
CA ALA A 18 4.05 12.59 -13.49
C ALA A 18 3.40 13.46 -12.40
N PHE A 19 3.85 13.35 -11.15
CA PHE A 19 3.34 14.20 -10.08
C PHE A 19 3.69 15.67 -10.27
N MET A 20 4.93 15.97 -10.69
CA MET A 20 5.33 17.34 -11.00
C MET A 20 4.45 17.97 -12.09
N ASP A 21 4.14 17.20 -13.15
CA ASP A 21 3.25 17.66 -14.22
C ASP A 21 1.83 17.95 -13.70
N LEU A 22 1.30 17.09 -12.81
CA LEU A 22 -0.03 17.26 -12.22
C LEU A 22 -0.10 18.50 -11.31
N GLU A 23 0.89 18.69 -10.44
CA GLU A 23 0.98 19.89 -9.58
C GLU A 23 1.14 21.17 -10.40
N GLU A 24 1.96 21.15 -11.46
CA GLU A 24 2.13 22.31 -12.35
C GLU A 24 0.83 22.67 -13.06
N MET A 25 0.12 21.67 -13.59
CA MET A 25 -1.18 21.87 -14.25
C MET A 25 -2.20 22.48 -13.31
N ASN A 26 -2.25 21.98 -12.09
CA ASN A 26 -3.16 22.45 -11.07
C ASN A 26 -2.88 23.91 -10.65
N ASN A 27 -1.61 24.26 -10.48
CA ASN A 27 -1.18 25.61 -10.11
C ASN A 27 -1.48 26.68 -11.17
N LYS A 28 -1.78 26.31 -12.44
CA LYS A 28 -2.17 27.28 -13.47
C LYS A 28 -3.45 28.06 -13.14
N TRP A 29 -4.28 27.53 -12.25
CA TRP A 29 -5.57 28.11 -11.88
C TRP A 29 -5.58 28.73 -10.47
N GLY A 30 -4.51 28.57 -9.68
CA GLY A 30 -4.37 29.10 -8.31
C GLY A 30 -3.79 30.52 -8.23
N THR A 31 -4.12 31.26 -7.18
CA THR A 31 -3.57 32.60 -6.89
C THR A 31 -2.50 32.50 -5.79
N THR A 32 -1.29 32.99 -6.05
CA THR A 32 -0.14 33.11 -5.11
C THR A 32 0.72 31.84 -4.98
N SER A 33 1.81 31.72 -5.75
CA SER A 33 3.22 32.04 -5.39
C SER A 33 3.97 30.94 -4.64
N GLU A 34 5.18 30.69 -5.15
CA GLU A 34 6.17 29.69 -4.74
C GLU A 34 5.76 28.25 -5.02
N VAL A 35 6.06 27.82 -6.25
CA VAL A 35 6.34 26.40 -6.56
C VAL A 35 7.52 25.99 -5.68
N LYS A 36 7.25 25.67 -4.40
CA LYS A 36 7.98 24.61 -3.73
C LYS A 36 7.48 23.32 -4.38
N ALA A 37 7.96 23.07 -5.60
CA ALA A 37 8.16 21.70 -6.02
C ALA A 37 9.24 21.16 -5.08
N ASP A 38 8.83 20.81 -3.86
CA ASP A 38 9.66 20.02 -2.98
C ASP A 38 9.99 18.77 -3.82
N ILE A 39 11.27 18.63 -4.14
CA ILE A 39 11.69 17.72 -5.19
C ILE A 39 11.38 16.30 -4.68
N TYR A 40 10.39 15.67 -5.30
CA TYR A 40 10.07 14.26 -5.14
C TYR A 40 11.34 13.41 -5.06
N GLU A 41 11.44 12.54 -4.05
CA GLU A 41 12.64 11.73 -3.86
C GLU A 41 12.86 10.81 -5.07
N LEU A 42 14.02 10.95 -5.72
CA LEU A 42 14.40 10.11 -6.84
C LEU A 42 15.33 9.00 -6.38
N LEU A 43 15.14 7.80 -6.95
CA LEU A 43 16.05 6.69 -6.68
C LEU A 43 17.37 6.86 -7.44
N ASP A 44 18.43 7.28 -6.74
CA ASP A 44 19.81 7.38 -7.26
C ASP A 44 19.88 7.96 -8.69
N PRO A 45 19.46 9.24 -8.89
CA PRO A 45 19.34 9.82 -10.21
C PRO A 45 20.68 9.94 -10.94
N LEU A 46 21.77 10.17 -10.20
CA LEU A 46 23.14 10.22 -10.73
C LEU A 46 23.68 8.86 -11.17
N GLY A 47 22.95 7.77 -10.90
CA GLY A 47 23.22 6.45 -11.47
C GLY A 47 22.81 6.30 -12.95
N ILE A 48 22.07 7.28 -13.50
CA ILE A 48 21.78 7.40 -14.93
C ILE A 48 22.85 8.28 -15.60
N ASP A 49 23.13 8.01 -16.88
CA ASP A 49 24.13 8.78 -17.61
C ASP A 49 23.72 10.24 -17.82
N GLU A 50 24.73 11.11 -17.83
CA GLU A 50 24.57 12.55 -17.95
C GLU A 50 23.80 12.97 -19.21
N GLN A 51 23.99 12.28 -20.34
CA GLN A 51 23.29 12.61 -21.59
C GLN A 51 21.78 12.40 -21.46
N THR A 52 21.37 11.30 -20.82
CA THR A 52 19.96 11.00 -20.54
C THR A 52 19.37 12.05 -19.60
N LEU A 53 20.09 12.45 -18.55
CA LEU A 53 19.64 13.49 -17.62
C LEU A 53 19.48 14.86 -18.31
N GLN A 54 20.43 15.26 -19.15
CA GLN A 54 20.34 16.50 -19.94
C GLN A 54 19.18 16.48 -20.93
N THR A 55 18.95 15.33 -21.59
CA THR A 55 17.81 15.16 -22.50
C THR A 55 16.49 15.27 -21.73
N LEU A 56 16.42 14.69 -20.52
CA LEU A 56 15.24 14.78 -19.66
C LEU A 56 15.00 16.21 -19.17
N GLN A 57 16.06 16.94 -18.81
CA GLN A 57 15.96 18.33 -18.35
C GLN A 57 15.36 19.24 -19.42
N THR A 58 15.82 19.09 -20.67
CA THR A 58 15.39 19.92 -21.81
C THR A 58 14.04 19.51 -22.41
N SER A 59 13.55 18.30 -22.09
CA SER A 59 12.25 17.83 -22.58
C SER A 59 11.08 18.58 -21.95
N LYS A 60 10.10 18.92 -22.80
CA LYS A 60 8.80 19.47 -22.39
C LYS A 60 7.89 18.41 -21.78
N ASP A 61 7.94 17.18 -22.29
CA ASP A 61 7.12 16.06 -21.83
C ASP A 61 8.05 14.99 -21.27
N LYS A 62 8.26 15.04 -19.95
CA LYS A 62 9.23 14.19 -19.26
C LYS A 62 8.71 12.77 -19.11
N VAL A 63 7.42 12.64 -18.80
CA VAL A 63 6.75 11.35 -18.60
C VAL A 63 6.77 10.52 -19.89
N MET A 64 6.34 11.10 -21.02
CA MET A 64 6.33 10.38 -22.30
C MET A 64 7.73 10.01 -22.78
N LEU A 65 8.72 10.86 -22.55
CA LEU A 65 10.11 10.58 -22.90
C LEU A 65 10.66 9.37 -22.13
N ILE A 66 10.42 9.32 -20.82
CA ILE A 66 10.85 8.17 -20.00
C ILE A 66 10.09 6.90 -20.38
N PHE A 67 8.79 7.00 -20.64
CA PHE A 67 7.97 5.89 -21.14
C PHE A 67 8.54 5.29 -22.43
N GLN A 68 8.92 6.15 -23.39
CA GLN A 68 9.57 5.73 -24.63
C GLN A 68 10.91 5.03 -24.35
N TRP A 69 11.73 5.55 -23.43
CA TRP A 69 13.00 4.91 -23.05
C TRP A 69 12.79 3.55 -22.40
N LEU A 70 11.76 3.38 -21.55
CA LEU A 70 11.41 2.10 -20.95
C LEU A 70 11.06 1.08 -22.03
N GLN A 71 10.22 1.44 -23.00
CA GLN A 71 9.88 0.57 -24.13
C GLN A 71 11.13 0.20 -24.96
N LEU A 72 11.98 1.19 -25.27
CA LEU A 72 13.22 0.97 -26.01
C LEU A 72 14.18 0.04 -25.26
N MET A 73 14.28 0.17 -23.94
CA MET A 73 15.09 -0.72 -23.10
C MET A 73 14.58 -2.16 -23.18
N VAL A 74 13.27 -2.39 -23.17
CA VAL A 74 12.69 -3.73 -23.30
C VAL A 74 13.06 -4.34 -24.66
N VAL A 75 12.88 -3.60 -25.77
CA VAL A 75 13.26 -4.07 -27.12
C VAL A 75 14.75 -4.40 -27.22
N ARG A 76 15.63 -3.51 -26.75
CA ARG A 76 17.09 -3.71 -26.80
C ARG A 76 17.52 -4.94 -26.00
N ASN A 77 16.94 -5.16 -24.82
CA ASN A 77 17.33 -6.28 -23.96
C ASN A 77 16.72 -7.62 -24.42
N MET A 78 15.63 -7.60 -25.20
CA MET A 78 15.14 -8.78 -25.91
C MET A 78 16.13 -9.20 -27.01
N ASN A 79 16.59 -8.26 -27.85
CA ASN A 79 17.54 -8.55 -28.93
C ASN A 79 18.91 -9.03 -28.39
N ASN A 80 19.34 -8.52 -27.24
CA ASN A 80 20.59 -8.91 -26.60
C ASN A 80 20.49 -10.22 -25.78
N GLY A 81 19.32 -10.88 -25.76
CA GLY A 81 19.11 -12.14 -25.03
C GLY A 81 19.03 -12.00 -23.50
N VAL A 82 19.08 -10.78 -22.95
CA VAL A 82 18.92 -10.51 -21.51
C VAL A 82 17.48 -10.81 -21.06
N LEU A 83 16.50 -10.51 -21.93
CA LEU A 83 15.09 -10.86 -21.76
C LEU A 83 14.75 -12.06 -22.64
N ASN A 84 15.10 -13.26 -22.17
CA ASN A 84 14.76 -14.52 -22.84
C ASN A 84 13.41 -15.06 -22.36
N VAL A 85 12.34 -14.31 -22.65
CA VAL A 85 10.95 -14.65 -22.27
C VAL A 85 10.10 -14.74 -23.53
N PRO A 86 9.12 -15.67 -23.62
CA PRO A 86 8.24 -15.77 -24.77
C PRO A 86 7.51 -14.46 -25.07
N PRO A 87 7.33 -14.08 -26.36
CA PRO A 87 6.67 -12.84 -26.74
C PRO A 87 5.31 -12.55 -26.06
N PRO A 88 4.41 -13.54 -25.84
CA PRO A 88 3.13 -13.29 -25.17
C PRO A 88 3.26 -12.78 -23.73
N ILE A 89 4.32 -13.16 -23.01
CA ILE A 89 4.57 -12.65 -21.65
C ILE A 89 5.07 -11.21 -21.71
N LEU A 90 5.92 -10.91 -22.69
CA LEU A 90 6.44 -9.57 -22.89
C LEU A 90 5.35 -8.58 -23.31
N THR A 91 4.40 -9.00 -24.15
CA THR A 91 3.22 -8.20 -24.51
C THR A 91 2.44 -7.78 -23.27
N ARG A 92 2.27 -8.67 -22.26
CA ARG A 92 1.62 -8.29 -21.00
C ARG A 92 2.37 -7.19 -20.27
N ALA A 93 3.69 -7.26 -20.20
CA ALA A 93 4.49 -6.20 -19.57
C ALA A 93 4.33 -4.84 -20.28
N TYR A 94 4.26 -4.83 -21.62
CA TYR A 94 3.95 -3.60 -22.37
C TYR A 94 2.53 -3.08 -22.09
N ASN A 95 1.55 -3.98 -21.98
CA ASN A 95 0.19 -3.58 -21.65
C ASN A 95 0.11 -2.96 -20.25
N GLU A 96 0.78 -3.51 -19.24
CA GLU A 96 0.80 -2.92 -17.90
C GLU A 96 1.52 -1.57 -17.88
N LEU A 97 2.62 -1.42 -18.63
CA LEU A 97 3.30 -0.14 -18.81
C LEU A 97 2.35 0.88 -19.46
N ALA A 98 1.62 0.49 -20.52
CA ALA A 98 0.66 1.34 -21.21
C ALA A 98 -0.55 1.70 -20.32
N ASN A 99 -1.04 0.77 -19.50
CA ASN A 99 -2.08 1.02 -18.50
C ASN A 99 -1.63 2.10 -17.50
N GLY A 100 -0.36 2.11 -17.11
CA GLY A 100 0.21 3.19 -16.30
C GLY A 100 0.10 4.57 -16.96
N MET A 101 0.35 4.66 -18.28
CA MET A 101 0.16 5.90 -19.02
C MET A 101 -1.30 6.31 -19.15
N VAL A 102 -2.21 5.35 -19.31
CA VAL A 102 -3.66 5.64 -19.30
C VAL A 102 -4.05 6.23 -17.95
N ALA A 103 -3.64 5.62 -16.84
CA ALA A 103 -3.91 6.13 -15.50
C ALA A 103 -3.36 7.55 -15.30
N PHE A 104 -2.13 7.82 -15.73
CA PHE A 104 -1.57 9.17 -15.72
C PHE A 104 -2.43 10.18 -16.50
N HIS A 105 -2.86 9.84 -17.72
CA HIS A 105 -3.71 10.73 -18.51
C HIS A 105 -5.11 10.93 -17.91
N GLU A 106 -5.65 9.94 -17.19
CA GLU A 106 -6.89 10.14 -16.42
C GLU A 106 -6.67 11.15 -15.28
N CYS A 107 -5.53 11.09 -14.57
CA CYS A 107 -5.17 12.11 -13.58
C CYS A 107 -5.00 13.50 -14.22
N VAL A 108 -4.36 13.58 -15.39
CA VAL A 108 -4.22 14.83 -16.16
C VAL A 108 -5.59 15.41 -16.51
N LYS A 109 -6.56 14.58 -16.95
CA LYS A 109 -7.92 15.07 -17.22
C LYS A 109 -8.59 15.67 -15.99
N ILE A 110 -8.41 15.03 -14.83
CA ILE A 110 -8.97 15.53 -13.56
C ILE A 110 -8.32 16.87 -13.20
N SER A 111 -7.00 17.00 -13.37
CA SER A 111 -6.27 18.23 -13.03
C SER A 111 -6.45 19.38 -14.03
N ASP A 112 -6.57 19.09 -15.32
CA ASP A 112 -6.57 20.10 -16.40
C ASP A 112 -7.99 20.51 -16.83
N THR A 113 -9.03 19.79 -16.39
CA THR A 113 -10.43 20.14 -16.67
C THR A 113 -11.01 20.93 -15.50
N PRO A 114 -10.96 22.27 -15.51
CA PRO A 114 -11.51 23.08 -14.43
C PRO A 114 -13.03 22.94 -14.36
N PHE A 115 -13.60 23.09 -13.17
CA PHE A 115 -15.03 23.17 -13.04
C PHE A 115 -15.60 24.35 -13.84
N PRO A 116 -16.77 24.19 -14.49
CA PRO A 116 -17.32 25.24 -15.35
C PRO A 116 -17.53 26.55 -14.58
N PHE A 117 -16.77 27.58 -14.95
CA PHE A 117 -16.81 28.88 -14.30
C PHE A 117 -18.24 29.48 -14.16
N PRO A 118 -19.11 29.44 -15.17
CA PRO A 118 -20.48 29.93 -15.03
C PRO A 118 -21.31 29.17 -13.98
N TYR A 119 -21.00 27.89 -13.75
CA TYR A 119 -21.67 27.10 -12.72
C TYR A 119 -21.21 27.55 -11.33
N ALA A 120 -19.89 27.70 -11.11
CA ALA A 120 -19.34 28.21 -9.85
C ALA A 120 -19.96 29.57 -9.49
N GLN A 121 -20.02 30.49 -10.47
CA GLN A 121 -20.65 31.80 -10.28
C GLN A 121 -22.12 31.73 -9.87
N ASN A 122 -22.89 30.79 -10.46
CA ASN A 122 -24.29 30.61 -10.10
C ASN A 122 -24.45 30.06 -8.69
N CYS A 123 -23.59 29.13 -8.26
CA CYS A 123 -23.57 28.63 -6.89
C CYS A 123 -23.31 29.77 -5.90
N ASP A 124 -22.24 30.54 -6.11
CA ASP A 124 -21.89 31.67 -5.24
C ASP A 124 -23.00 32.72 -5.20
N LEU A 125 -23.61 33.05 -6.35
CA LEU A 125 -24.74 33.98 -6.40
C LEU A 125 -25.94 33.47 -5.59
N LEU A 126 -26.29 32.19 -5.70
CA LEU A 126 -27.37 31.57 -4.91
C LEU A 126 -27.06 31.59 -3.41
N LEU A 127 -25.82 31.32 -3.02
CA LEU A 127 -25.35 31.40 -1.63
C LEU A 127 -25.44 32.82 -1.07
N ILE A 128 -25.05 33.84 -1.85
CA ILE A 128 -25.16 35.26 -1.48
C ILE A 128 -26.63 35.69 -1.35
N LEU A 129 -27.48 35.32 -2.32
CA LEU A 129 -28.91 35.60 -2.26
C LEU A 129 -29.56 34.94 -1.04
N HIS A 130 -29.24 33.68 -0.77
CA HIS A 130 -29.70 32.98 0.43
C HIS A 130 -29.23 33.68 1.71
N TRP A 131 -27.96 34.08 1.78
CA TRP A 131 -27.39 34.77 2.93
C TRP A 131 -28.11 36.09 3.25
N VAL A 132 -28.53 36.84 2.23
CA VAL A 132 -29.31 38.09 2.40
C VAL A 132 -30.78 37.83 2.73
N MET A 133 -31.38 36.81 2.13
CA MET A 133 -32.82 36.53 2.26
C MET A 133 -33.18 35.79 3.56
N VAL A 134 -32.33 34.88 4.04
CA VAL A 134 -32.66 34.02 5.19
C VAL A 134 -32.92 34.80 6.49
N PRO A 135 -32.21 35.90 6.83
CA PRO A 135 -32.53 36.71 8.01
C PRO A 135 -33.92 37.34 7.92
N TRP A 136 -34.32 37.80 6.72
CA TRP A 136 -35.64 38.38 6.51
C TRP A 136 -36.74 37.33 6.68
N VAL A 137 -36.59 36.17 6.03
CA VAL A 137 -37.59 35.09 6.13
C VAL A 137 -37.73 34.58 7.56
N VAL A 138 -36.62 34.29 8.24
CA VAL A 138 -36.66 33.76 9.62
C VAL A 138 -37.26 34.77 10.60
N SER A 139 -37.05 36.07 10.40
CA SER A 139 -37.66 37.12 11.25
C SER A 139 -39.19 37.10 11.25
N GLN A 140 -39.82 36.60 10.18
CA GLN A 140 -41.27 36.51 10.07
C GLN A 140 -41.83 35.22 10.72
N TRP A 141 -40.99 34.20 10.91
CA TRP A 141 -41.41 32.86 11.36
C TRP A 141 -41.10 32.62 12.83
N VAL A 142 -40.03 33.24 13.34
CA VAL A 142 -39.52 33.00 14.69
C VAL A 142 -39.59 34.29 15.51
N THR A 143 -40.43 34.28 16.54
CA THR A 143 -40.66 35.45 17.41
C THR A 143 -39.50 35.69 18.39
N GLN A 144 -38.82 34.62 18.82
CA GLN A 144 -37.76 34.69 19.82
C GLN A 144 -36.42 35.05 19.17
N PRO A 145 -35.80 36.21 19.49
CA PRO A 145 -34.60 36.70 18.78
C PRO A 145 -33.41 35.74 18.84
N PHE A 146 -33.22 35.06 19.98
CA PHE A 146 -32.15 34.08 20.16
C PHE A 146 -32.27 32.93 19.16
N TRP A 147 -33.46 32.35 19.01
CA TRP A 147 -33.70 31.25 18.10
C TRP A 147 -33.62 31.70 16.63
N SER A 148 -34.06 32.91 16.31
CA SER A 148 -33.90 33.50 14.98
C SER A 148 -32.41 33.60 14.59
N PHE A 149 -31.56 34.06 15.51
CA PHE A 149 -30.12 34.09 15.30
C PHE A 149 -29.54 32.69 15.06
N VAL A 150 -29.87 31.72 15.93
CA VAL A 150 -29.36 30.34 15.82
C VAL A 150 -29.74 29.71 14.47
N PHE A 151 -31.00 29.86 14.03
CA PHE A 151 -31.42 29.30 12.75
C PHE A 151 -30.78 29.97 11.54
N VAL A 152 -30.63 31.29 11.55
CA VAL A 152 -29.94 32.03 10.48
C VAL A 152 -28.48 31.62 10.43
N PHE A 153 -27.79 31.63 11.57
CA PHE A 153 -26.39 31.24 11.66
C PHE A 153 -26.17 29.81 11.16
N MET A 154 -26.96 28.85 11.64
CA MET A 154 -26.80 27.44 11.27
C MET A 154 -27.00 27.21 9.77
N GLN A 155 -28.04 27.81 9.16
CA GLN A 155 -28.30 27.66 7.73
C GLN A 155 -27.19 28.26 6.86
N VAL A 156 -26.75 29.48 7.19
CA VAL A 156 -25.67 30.15 6.47
C VAL A 156 -24.36 29.37 6.64
N PHE A 157 -24.01 29.03 7.88
CA PHE A 157 -22.78 28.31 8.20
C PHE A 157 -22.70 26.98 7.45
N VAL A 158 -23.76 26.15 7.47
CA VAL A 158 -23.76 24.84 6.82
C VAL A 158 -23.61 24.98 5.30
N LEU A 159 -24.37 25.87 4.66
CA LEU A 159 -24.31 26.01 3.19
C LEU A 159 -22.97 26.57 2.72
N TRP A 160 -22.43 27.57 3.41
CA TRP A 160 -21.09 28.10 3.08
C TRP A 160 -19.99 27.08 3.37
N SER A 161 -20.08 26.31 4.47
CA SER A 161 -19.12 25.24 4.76
C SER A 161 -19.14 24.17 3.68
N LEU A 162 -20.32 23.75 3.21
CA LEU A 162 -20.44 22.80 2.10
C LEU A 162 -19.83 23.34 0.80
N ASN A 163 -19.99 24.64 0.52
CA ASN A 163 -19.37 25.28 -0.64
C ASN A 163 -17.84 25.24 -0.56
N TYR A 164 -17.27 25.60 0.60
CA TYR A 164 -15.81 25.55 0.79
C TYR A 164 -15.26 24.13 0.72
N ILE A 165 -15.95 23.14 1.32
CA ILE A 165 -15.56 21.72 1.21
C ILE A 165 -15.59 21.26 -0.25
N ALA A 166 -16.60 21.68 -1.03
CA ALA A 166 -16.68 21.32 -2.45
C ALA A 166 -15.51 21.91 -3.26
N ILE A 167 -15.10 23.14 -2.94
CA ILE A 167 -13.93 23.80 -3.56
C ILE A 167 -12.65 23.04 -3.24
N GLU A 168 -12.44 22.62 -1.99
CA GLU A 168 -11.25 21.82 -1.61
C GLU A 168 -11.21 20.45 -2.31
N ILE A 169 -12.35 19.77 -2.43
CA ILE A 169 -12.44 18.44 -3.06
C ILE A 169 -12.23 18.50 -4.58
N GLU A 170 -12.53 19.64 -5.22
CA GLU A 170 -12.30 19.84 -6.65
C GLU A 170 -10.81 19.73 -7.00
N ASN A 171 -9.92 20.04 -6.06
CA ASN A 171 -8.48 20.11 -6.28
C ASN A 171 -7.67 19.02 -5.54
N PRO A 172 -7.70 17.76 -5.99
CA PRO A 172 -7.04 16.66 -5.29
C PRO A 172 -5.50 16.68 -5.39
N PHE A 173 -4.92 17.41 -6.34
CA PHE A 173 -3.46 17.54 -6.54
C PHE A 173 -2.94 18.91 -6.09
N GLY A 174 -3.69 19.58 -5.21
CA GLY A 174 -3.37 20.88 -4.62
C GLY A 174 -2.32 20.81 -3.53
N THR A 175 -2.16 21.95 -2.87
CA THR A 175 -1.31 22.11 -1.69
C THR A 175 -2.11 22.15 -0.39
N ASP A 176 -3.42 21.86 -0.48
CA ASP A 176 -4.33 21.84 0.66
C ASP A 176 -4.09 20.62 1.55
N ASP A 177 -4.42 20.72 2.85
CA ASP A 177 -4.21 19.63 3.83
C ASP A 177 -4.94 18.32 3.46
N ASN A 178 -6.01 18.42 2.67
CA ASN A 178 -6.82 17.29 2.20
C ASN A 178 -6.41 16.78 0.80
N ALA A 179 -5.38 17.38 0.19
CA ALA A 179 -4.86 16.94 -1.10
C ALA A 179 -4.12 15.59 -0.98
N ILE A 180 -3.89 14.95 -2.12
CA ILE A 180 -3.12 13.71 -2.20
C ILE A 180 -1.66 13.99 -1.84
N ASP A 181 -1.13 13.21 -0.90
CA ASP A 181 0.29 13.26 -0.53
C ASP A 181 1.15 12.55 -1.59
N GLY A 182 1.52 13.30 -2.63
CA GLY A 182 2.41 12.81 -3.68
C GLY A 182 3.78 12.37 -3.14
N HIS A 183 4.31 13.03 -2.11
CA HIS A 183 5.60 12.69 -1.53
C HIS A 183 5.58 11.30 -0.91
N HIS A 184 4.56 11.02 -0.11
CA HIS A 184 4.37 9.70 0.48
C HIS A 184 4.18 8.63 -0.60
N MET A 185 3.42 8.93 -1.65
CA MET A 185 3.22 8.01 -2.77
C MET A 185 4.53 7.72 -3.53
N GLN A 186 5.39 8.73 -3.73
CA GLN A 186 6.72 8.55 -4.34
C GLN A 186 7.64 7.73 -3.44
N GLU A 187 7.68 8.00 -2.14
CA GLU A 187 8.46 7.22 -1.17
C GLU A 187 8.02 5.75 -1.17
N GLU A 188 6.72 5.50 -1.14
CA GLU A 188 6.16 4.15 -1.20
C GLU A 188 6.50 3.44 -2.53
N MET A 189 6.39 4.15 -3.66
CA MET A 189 6.80 3.64 -4.97
C MET A 189 8.28 3.24 -4.95
N ASN A 190 9.17 4.12 -4.49
CA ASN A 190 10.60 3.84 -4.39
C ASN A 190 10.90 2.63 -3.49
N ARG A 191 10.20 2.51 -2.35
CA ARG A 191 10.32 1.36 -1.44
C ARG A 191 9.91 0.05 -2.14
N HIS A 192 8.81 0.05 -2.88
CA HIS A 192 8.36 -1.12 -3.64
C HIS A 192 9.36 -1.48 -4.74
N LEU A 193 9.87 -0.50 -5.48
CA LEU A 193 10.86 -0.74 -6.53
C LEU A 193 12.16 -1.31 -5.95
N LEU A 194 12.63 -0.81 -4.81
CA LEU A 194 13.81 -1.35 -4.11
C LEU A 194 13.59 -2.78 -3.61
N MET A 195 12.40 -3.10 -3.10
CA MET A 195 12.04 -4.46 -2.71
C MET A 195 12.16 -5.45 -3.88
N LEU A 196 11.85 -5.03 -5.11
CA LEU A 196 12.02 -5.87 -6.32
C LEU A 196 13.49 -6.17 -6.67
N LEU A 197 14.44 -5.41 -6.12
CA LEU A 197 15.88 -5.65 -6.27
C LEU A 197 16.49 -6.51 -5.16
N ASP A 198 15.81 -6.67 -4.03
CA ASP A 198 16.32 -7.47 -2.91
C ASP A 198 16.55 -8.93 -3.35
N PRO A 199 17.77 -9.48 -3.22
CA PRO A 199 18.03 -10.89 -3.49
C PRO A 199 17.08 -11.86 -2.76
N LYS A 200 16.58 -11.47 -1.58
CA LYS A 200 15.61 -12.26 -0.81
C LYS A 200 14.26 -12.35 -1.49
N SER A 201 13.81 -11.30 -2.18
CA SER A 201 12.52 -11.27 -2.88
C SER A 201 12.55 -12.08 -4.19
N MET A 202 13.75 -12.28 -4.76
CA MET A 202 13.95 -13.08 -5.97
C MET A 202 14.05 -14.60 -5.71
N ARG A 203 13.95 -15.05 -4.46
CA ARG A 203 13.98 -16.47 -4.11
C ARG A 203 12.63 -17.12 -4.36
N SER A 204 12.61 -18.19 -5.15
CA SER A 204 11.42 -19.05 -5.28
C SER A 204 11.23 -19.86 -3.97
N PRO A 205 10.03 -19.84 -3.37
CA PRO A 205 9.75 -20.64 -2.17
C PRO A 205 9.89 -22.13 -2.48
N GLN A 206 10.39 -22.89 -1.51
CA GLN A 206 10.55 -24.34 -1.60
C GLN A 206 9.75 -25.00 -0.49
N LEU A 207 9.19 -26.18 -0.77
CA LEU A 207 8.55 -26.99 0.25
C LEU A 207 9.61 -27.45 1.27
N SER A 208 9.26 -27.39 2.56
CA SER A 208 10.08 -27.99 3.62
C SER A 208 10.02 -29.51 3.56
N GLU A 209 11.02 -30.20 4.11
CA GLU A 209 11.04 -31.67 4.18
C GLU A 209 9.82 -32.27 4.89
N GLY A 210 9.26 -31.56 5.87
CA GLY A 210 8.02 -31.95 6.56
C GLY A 210 6.72 -31.55 5.85
N ALA A 211 6.78 -31.15 4.58
CA ALA A 211 5.58 -30.81 3.83
C ALA A 211 4.68 -32.02 3.63
N LEU A 212 3.39 -31.87 3.93
CA LEU A 212 2.39 -32.90 3.73
C LEU A 212 1.98 -32.95 2.25
N PHE A 213 2.15 -34.10 1.61
CA PHE A 213 1.74 -34.34 0.21
C PHE A 213 0.39 -35.08 0.08
N SER A 214 -0.18 -35.52 1.20
CA SER A 214 -1.47 -36.22 1.21
C SER A 214 -2.64 -35.26 0.98
N VAL A 215 -3.55 -35.62 0.08
CA VAL A 215 -4.79 -34.87 -0.24
C VAL A 215 -5.92 -35.11 0.79
N VAL A 216 -5.64 -35.87 1.85
CA VAL A 216 -6.49 -35.98 3.04
C VAL A 216 -5.97 -35.11 4.21
N PRO A 217 -5.67 -33.79 4.05
CA PRO A 217 -5.42 -32.94 5.20
C PRO A 217 -6.64 -32.92 6.13
N MET A 218 -7.87 -33.11 5.60
CA MET A 218 -9.11 -32.85 6.33
C MET A 218 -9.30 -33.68 7.62
N GLU A 219 -8.47 -34.69 7.88
CA GLU A 219 -8.50 -35.51 9.10
C GLU A 219 -7.48 -35.11 10.20
N LEU A 220 -6.46 -34.27 9.90
CA LEU A 220 -5.49 -33.84 10.93
C LEU A 220 -6.07 -32.74 11.85
N PRO A 221 -5.75 -32.67 13.15
CA PRO A 221 -6.22 -31.57 14.01
C PRO A 221 -5.89 -30.18 13.45
N TRP A 222 -6.72 -29.16 13.70
CA TRP A 222 -6.50 -27.78 13.21
C TRP A 222 -5.09 -27.25 13.53
N GLU A 223 -4.57 -27.64 14.70
CA GLU A 223 -3.22 -27.32 15.20
C GLU A 223 -2.09 -27.72 14.23
N ASP A 224 -2.34 -28.70 13.35
CA ASP A 224 -1.39 -29.25 12.39
C ASP A 224 -1.59 -28.74 10.95
N ARG A 225 -2.70 -28.05 10.62
CA ARG A 225 -3.04 -27.65 9.22
C ARG A 225 -3.27 -26.17 8.98
N GLY A 226 -3.71 -25.43 10.00
CA GLY A 226 -4.17 -24.06 9.85
C GLY A 226 -3.53 -23.14 10.85
N LYS A 227 -2.33 -22.63 10.55
CA LYS A 227 -1.69 -21.59 11.36
C LYS A 227 -1.81 -20.25 10.65
N SER A 228 -2.26 -19.25 11.39
CA SER A 228 -2.24 -17.86 10.94
C SER A 228 -0.80 -17.34 10.89
N PHE A 229 -0.55 -16.31 10.07
CA PHE A 229 0.75 -15.62 10.07
C PHE A 229 1.16 -15.15 11.47
N ARG A 230 0.19 -14.69 12.27
CA ARG A 230 0.41 -14.27 13.66
C ARG A 230 0.97 -15.41 14.52
N GLU A 231 0.48 -16.63 14.37
CA GLU A 231 0.97 -17.79 15.11
C GLU A 231 2.34 -18.25 14.61
N ILE A 232 2.58 -18.20 13.30
CA ILE A 232 3.86 -18.58 12.68
C ILE A 232 4.99 -17.63 13.10
N TRP A 233 4.70 -16.32 13.15
CA TRP A 233 5.68 -15.29 13.49
C TRP A 233 5.78 -15.03 14.99
N SER A 234 4.90 -15.61 15.81
CA SER A 234 5.03 -15.53 17.26
C SER A 234 6.29 -16.26 17.71
N PRO A 235 7.14 -15.66 18.57
CA PRO A 235 8.32 -16.33 19.08
C PRO A 235 7.88 -17.57 19.86
N LYS A 236 8.33 -18.76 19.41
CA LYS A 236 8.06 -20.01 20.12
C LYS A 236 8.56 -19.87 21.55
N LYS A 237 7.66 -19.84 22.54
CA LYS A 237 8.04 -20.15 23.93
C LYS A 237 8.74 -21.51 23.88
N LYS A 238 10.01 -21.57 24.30
CA LYS A 238 10.75 -22.83 24.45
C LYS A 238 9.85 -23.83 25.19
N ARG A 239 9.29 -24.82 24.48
CA ARG A 239 8.72 -26.00 25.14
C ARG A 239 9.92 -26.66 25.82
N ARG A 240 9.97 -26.62 27.16
CA ARG A 240 10.84 -27.52 27.93
C ARG A 240 10.60 -28.93 27.38
N SER A 241 11.67 -29.56 26.91
CA SER A 241 11.65 -30.97 26.57
C SER A 241 11.21 -31.74 27.80
N ARG A 242 10.20 -32.59 27.64
CA ARG A 242 9.67 -33.50 28.67
C ARG A 242 10.68 -34.61 29.07
N SER A 243 11.97 -34.43 28.75
CA SER A 243 13.09 -35.27 29.13
C SER A 243 13.80 -34.78 30.39
N ASP A 244 13.56 -33.54 30.82
CA ASP A 244 14.36 -32.90 31.87
C ASP A 244 13.67 -32.96 33.26
N ASP A 245 12.43 -33.46 33.33
CA ASP A 245 11.65 -33.59 34.57
C ASP A 245 11.77 -34.99 35.23
N ALA A 246 12.72 -35.83 34.80
CA ALA A 246 12.88 -37.21 35.31
C ALA A 246 14.11 -37.43 36.22
N GLU A 247 14.96 -36.43 36.46
CA GLU A 247 16.23 -36.61 37.21
C GLU A 247 16.38 -35.76 38.48
N GLU A 248 15.32 -35.12 38.96
CA GLU A 248 15.41 -34.32 40.20
C GLU A 248 14.28 -34.66 41.18
N GLY A 249 14.48 -35.75 41.94
CA GLY A 249 13.60 -36.12 43.04
C GLY A 249 13.91 -37.50 43.64
N ASP A 250 14.97 -37.59 44.46
CA ASP A 250 14.97 -38.20 45.81
C ASP A 250 16.35 -38.76 46.20
N VAL A 251 17.08 -37.97 47.01
CA VAL A 251 18.16 -38.47 47.88
C VAL A 251 17.96 -37.87 49.27
N LYS A 252 17.51 -38.70 50.22
CA LYS A 252 17.95 -38.85 51.64
C LYS A 252 16.89 -39.62 52.44
N GLU A 253 17.17 -40.89 52.75
CA GLU A 253 17.73 -41.43 54.01
C GLU A 253 16.66 -41.84 55.03
N GLY A 254 16.66 -43.11 55.44
CA GLY A 254 15.90 -43.54 56.62
C GLY A 254 15.55 -45.02 56.79
N GLY A 255 16.55 -45.92 56.84
CA GLY A 255 16.54 -47.04 57.80
C GLY A 255 15.77 -48.35 57.51
N ARG A 256 16.56 -49.44 57.67
CA ARG A 256 16.21 -50.79 58.16
C ARG A 256 16.02 -51.90 57.09
N LEU A 257 16.96 -52.85 57.14
CA LEU A 257 17.09 -54.12 56.38
C LEU A 257 16.34 -55.28 57.10
N PRO A 258 16.18 -56.48 56.48
CA PRO A 258 14.89 -57.13 56.19
C PRO A 258 14.64 -58.38 57.06
N PRO A 259 13.67 -59.26 56.71
CA PRO A 259 14.15 -60.55 56.18
C PRO A 259 13.27 -61.26 55.12
N ASN A 260 13.95 -61.99 54.25
CA ASN A 260 13.63 -63.30 53.64
C ASN A 260 12.17 -63.81 53.66
N ARG A 261 11.67 -64.23 52.49
CA ARG A 261 11.49 -65.67 52.20
C ARG A 261 11.26 -65.97 50.71
N LEU A 262 11.86 -67.08 50.32
CA LEU A 262 11.81 -67.77 49.04
C LEU A 262 10.43 -68.41 48.73
N ARG A 263 10.30 -68.76 47.44
CA ARG A 263 9.72 -69.99 46.84
C ARG A 263 8.29 -69.98 46.29
N GLU A 264 8.24 -70.37 45.01
CA GLU A 264 7.36 -71.38 44.37
C GLU A 264 5.84 -71.13 44.41
N GLY A 265 5.04 -71.26 43.36
CA GLY A 265 5.21 -71.81 42.02
C GLY A 265 3.83 -72.13 41.45
N ALA A 266 3.78 -72.27 40.13
CA ALA A 266 2.90 -73.16 39.35
C ALA A 266 1.40 -72.85 39.10
N HIS A 267 1.06 -73.10 37.82
CA HIS A 267 -0.18 -73.61 37.23
C HIS A 267 -1.36 -72.67 36.87
N ALA A 268 -1.65 -72.70 35.56
CA ALA A 268 -2.84 -72.24 34.82
C ALA A 268 -4.04 -73.22 34.98
N PRO A 269 -5.10 -73.24 34.12
CA PRO A 269 -5.86 -72.22 33.37
C PRO A 269 -7.41 -72.41 33.53
N GLY A 270 -8.21 -71.57 32.86
CA GLY A 270 -9.64 -71.81 32.54
C GLY A 270 -10.51 -70.57 32.80
N GLY A 271 -11.52 -70.20 32.02
CA GLY A 271 -12.15 -70.77 30.82
C GLY A 271 -13.33 -69.86 30.40
N SER A 272 -13.75 -70.04 29.14
CA SER A 272 -15.00 -69.69 28.45
C SER A 272 -15.92 -68.53 28.88
N CYS A 273 -16.23 -67.72 27.86
CA CYS A 273 -17.56 -67.31 27.38
C CYS A 273 -18.73 -67.15 28.37
N GLY A 274 -19.29 -65.93 28.34
CA GLY A 274 -20.69 -65.57 28.54
C GLY A 274 -20.95 -64.28 27.79
#